data_AF-A0A955Q7D0-F1
#
_entry.id   AF-A0A955Q7D0-F1
#
_cell.length_a   1.000
_cell.length_b   1.000
_cell.length_c   1.000
_cell.angle_alpha   90.00
_cell.angle_beta   90.00
_cell.angle_gamma   90.00
#
_symmetry.space_group_name_H-M   'P 1'
#
loop_
_entity.id
_entity.type
_entity.pdbx_description
1 polymer ?
#
loop_
_entity_poly.entity_id
_entity_poly.type
_entity_poly.pdbx_seq_one_letter_code
_entity_poly.pdbx_strand_id
1 'polypeptide(L)' 'MNPTINIQSGLTIGYPKRRLRGERNDLRLATADESVRLEPGRHLLLARNGRGKTTLLKTLAGLIPAVEGDFGVEGQ' A
#
# COMPACT_ATOMS: atom_id res chain seq x y z
N MET A 1 -21.30 -0.02 -10.38
CA MET A 1 -20.42 1.12 -10.05
C MET A 1 -19.06 0.85 -10.67
N ASN A 2 -18.31 1.88 -11.05
CA ASN A 2 -16.98 1.75 -11.63
C ASN A 2 -15.94 1.75 -10.50
N PRO A 3 -15.28 0.63 -10.20
CA PRO A 3 -14.36 0.56 -9.08
C PRO A 3 -13.13 1.41 -9.36
N THR A 4 -12.74 2.23 -8.38
CA THR A 4 -11.56 3.10 -8.46
C THR A 4 -10.69 2.91 -7.23
N ILE A 5 -9.37 2.88 -7.41
CA ILE A 5 -8.40 2.87 -6.32
C ILE A 5 -7.54 4.14 -6.40
N ASN A 6 -7.48 4.89 -5.31
CA ASN A 6 -6.70 6.11 -5.18
C ASN A 6 -5.56 5.87 -4.18
N ILE A 7 -4.34 5.73 -4.67
CA ILE A 7 -3.11 5.66 -3.86
C ILE A 7 -2.61 7.09 -3.68
N GLN A 8 -2.51 7.58 -2.44
CA GLN A 8 -2.02 8.92 -2.18
C GLN A 8 -0.49 8.94 -2.07
N SER A 9 0.13 10.05 -2.49
CA SER A 9 1.52 10.35 -2.16
C SER A 9 1.73 10.24 -0.64
N GLY A 10 2.85 9.64 -0.23
CA GLY A 10 3.16 9.36 1.17
C GLY A 10 2.64 8.01 1.68
N LEU A 11 1.78 7.31 0.94
CA LEU A 11 1.40 5.93 1.30
C LEU A 11 2.65 5.07 1.40
N THR A 12 2.88 4.52 2.58
CA THR A 12 3.99 3.60 2.85
C THR A 12 3.46 2.22 3.18
N ILE A 13 3.91 1.23 2.41
CA ILE A 13 3.60 -0.18 2.65
C ILE A 13 4.72 -0.88 3.40
N GLY A 14 4.34 -1.90 4.16
CA GLY A 14 5.30 -2.61 4.99
C GLY A 14 4.63 -3.55 5.97
N TYR A 15 5.41 -3.97 6.97
CA TYR A 15 4.90 -4.76 8.09
C TYR A 15 5.14 -3.99 9.38
N PRO A 16 4.09 -3.50 10.05
CA PRO A 16 4.25 -2.86 11.34
C PRO A 16 4.73 -3.91 12.35
N LYS A 17 5.78 -3.60 13.11
CA LYS A 17 6.24 -4.50 14.18
C LYS A 17 5.55 -4.15 15.48
N ARG A 18 5.14 -5.17 16.23
CA ARG A 18 4.61 -5.01 17.59
C ARG A 18 5.68 -4.29 18.42
N ARG A 19 5.32 -3.15 19.05
CA ARG A 19 6.21 -2.43 19.97
C ARG A 19 6.73 -3.40 21.03
N LEU A 20 7.99 -3.77 20.92
CA LEU A 20 8.75 -4.43 21.98
C LEU A 20 9.78 -3.39 22.41
N ARG A 21 9.73 -2.95 23.67
CA ARG A 21 10.65 -1.96 24.27
C ARG A 21 10.63 -0.53 23.69
N GLY A 22 9.46 -0.02 23.30
CA GLY A 22 9.31 1.42 23.04
C GLY A 22 9.83 1.93 21.69
N GLU A 23 10.61 1.16 20.94
CA GLU A 23 11.01 1.51 19.57
C GLU A 23 9.94 1.05 18.55
N ARG A 24 9.51 1.96 17.66
CA ARG A 24 8.78 1.60 16.44
C ARG A 24 9.83 1.27 15.38
N ASN A 25 9.91 0.00 15.00
CA ASN A 25 10.83 -0.44 13.96
C ASN A 25 10.03 -1.17 12.87
N ASP A 26 9.15 -0.41 12.22
CA ASP A 26 8.29 -0.91 11.16
C ASP A 26 9.13 -1.24 9.92
N LEU A 27 8.90 -2.41 9.32
CA LEU A 27 9.59 -2.78 8.08
C LEU A 27 8.93 -2.05 6.91
N ARG A 28 9.51 -0.94 6.48
CA ARG A 28 9.06 -0.16 5.31
C ARG A 28 9.62 -0.77 4.03
N LEU A 29 8.77 -1.05 3.04
CA LEU A 29 9.17 -1.70 1.79
C LEU A 29 9.13 -0.76 0.58
N ALA A 30 8.13 0.12 0.52
CA ALA A 30 7.99 1.13 -0.52
C ALA A 30 7.13 2.29 -0.01
N THR A 31 7.35 3.48 -0.58
CA THR A 31 6.55 4.68 -0.39
C THR A 31 6.17 5.22 -1.76
N ALA A 32 4.92 5.66 -1.90
CA ALA A 32 4.45 6.33 -3.12
C ALA A 32 4.94 7.78 -3.11
N ASP A 33 5.84 8.14 -4.02
CA ASP A 33 6.32 9.52 -4.15
C ASP A 33 5.23 10.44 -4.73
N GLU A 34 4.40 9.90 -5.63
CA GLU A 34 3.29 10.58 -6.27
C GLU A 34 1.97 9.83 -6.08
N SER A 35 0.86 10.56 -6.18
CA SER A 35 -0.47 9.96 -6.12
C SER A 35 -0.78 9.22 -7.42
N VAL A 36 -1.32 8.01 -7.31
CA VAL A 36 -1.69 7.15 -8.45
C VAL A 36 -3.18 6.84 -8.36
N ARG A 37 -3.90 7.07 -9.45
CA ARG A 37 -5.32 6.75 -9.59
C ARG A 37 -5.51 5.61 -10.58
N LEU A 38 -6.12 4.53 -10.11
CA LEU A 38 -6.43 3.35 -10.90
C LEU A 38 -7.92 3.31 -11.20
N GLU A 39 -8.26 3.59 -12.45
CA GLU A 39 -9.61 3.46 -13.00
C GLU A 39 -9.93 2.00 -13.38
N PRO A 40 -11.19 1.66 -13.71
CA PRO A 40 -11.52 0.32 -14.21
C PRO A 40 -10.65 -0.06 -15.41
N GLY A 41 -9.99 -1.21 -15.34
CA GLY A 41 -9.08 -1.66 -16.38
C GLY A 41 -8.12 -2.74 -15.92
N ARG A 42 -7.18 -3.09 -16.80
CA ARG A 42 -6.07 -3.99 -16.46
C ARG A 42 -4.83 -3.18 -16.15
N HIS A 43 -4.31 -3.35 -14.94
CA HIS A 43 -3.10 -2.68 -14.46
C HIS A 43 -1.99 -3.72 -14.22
N LEU A 44 -0.77 -3.38 -14.58
CA LEU A 44 0.41 -4.26 -14.43
C LEU A 44 1.31 -3.72 -13.32
N LEU A 45 1.55 -4.54 -12.29
CA LEU A 45 2.45 -4.21 -11.20
C LEU A 45 3.84 -4.83 -11.43
N LEU A 46 4.79 -4.01 -11.87
CA LEU A 46 6.14 -4.45 -12.21
C LEU A 46 7.15 -4.03 -11.14
N ALA A 47 7.89 -5.00 -10.60
CA ALA A 47 9.02 -4.76 -9.71
C ALA A 47 9.85 -6.05 -9.56
N ARG A 48 11.09 -5.96 -9.07
CA ARG A 48 11.89 -7.15 -8.68
C ARG A 48 11.25 -7.91 -7.51
N ASN A 49 11.66 -9.15 -7.30
CA ASN A 49 11.26 -9.91 -6.11
C ASN A 49 11.77 -9.22 -4.84
N GLY A 50 10.97 -9.29 -3.76
CA GLY A 50 11.29 -8.63 -2.49
C GLY A 50 10.99 -7.12 -2.41
N ARG A 51 10.44 -6.49 -3.46
CA ARG A 51 10.12 -5.05 -3.47
C ARG A 51 8.71 -4.67 -2.99
N GLY A 52 8.03 -5.58 -2.29
CA GLY A 52 6.74 -5.25 -1.66
C GLY A 52 5.49 -5.36 -2.53
N LYS A 53 5.55 -5.96 -3.75
CA LYS A 53 4.35 -6.13 -4.60
C LYS A 53 3.18 -6.83 -3.90
N THR A 54 3.44 -7.99 -3.29
CA THR A 54 2.43 -8.72 -2.53
C THR A 54 1.95 -7.93 -1.30
N THR A 55 2.85 -7.17 -0.67
CA THR A 55 2.51 -6.28 0.45
C THR A 55 1.60 -5.14 0.00
N LEU A 56 1.86 -4.53 -1.16
CA LEU A 56 0.98 -3.51 -1.75
C LEU A 56 -0.42 -4.07 -1.98
N LEU A 57 -0.53 -5.20 -2.67
CA LEU A 57 -1.82 -5.82 -2.96
C LEU A 57 -2.59 -6.20 -1.68
N LYS A 58 -1.90 -6.75 -0.67
CA LYS A 58 -2.51 -7.04 0.64
C LYS A 58 -2.97 -5.77 1.36
N THR A 59 -2.20 -4.68 1.25
CA THR A 59 -2.55 -3.39 1.86
C THR A 59 -3.79 -2.82 1.20
N LEU A 60 -3.82 -2.72 -0.13
CA LEU A 60 -4.95 -2.20 -0.90
C LEU A 60 -6.23 -3.04 -0.73
N ALA A 61 -6.10 -4.34 -0.51
CA ALA A 61 -7.20 -5.24 -0.19
C ALA A 61 -7.67 -5.16 1.28
N GLY A 62 -7.05 -4.31 2.11
CA GLY A 62 -7.39 -4.16 3.53
C GLY A 62 -6.95 -5.33 4.43
N LEU A 63 -6.12 -6.25 3.91
CA LEU A 63 -5.67 -7.45 4.65
C LEU A 63 -4.56 -7.14 5.65
N ILE A 64 -3.79 -6.08 5.41
CA ILE A 64 -2.79 -5.55 6.34
C ILE A 64 -2.87 -4.01 6.32
N PRO A 65 -2.59 -3.32 7.44
CA PRO A 65 -2.60 -1.87 7.47
C PRO A 65 -1.40 -1.29 6.71
N ALA A 66 -1.55 -0.09 6.16
CA ALA A 66 -0.43 0.72 5.73
C ALA A 66 0.45 1.06 6.95
N VAL A 67 1.76 1.26 6.71
CA VAL A 67 2.66 1.75 7.76
C VAL A 67 2.39 3.23 8.03
N GLU A 68 2.22 4.00 6.95
CA GLU A 68 1.88 5.44 6.97
C GLU A 68 1.10 5.81 5.71
N GLY A 69 0.40 6.95 5.79
CA GLY A 69 -0.42 7.47 4.69
C GLY A 69 -1.67 6.64 4.41
N ASP A 70 -2.41 7.06 3.39
CA ASP A 70 -3.76 6.57 3.13
C ASP A 70 -3.96 6.18 1.67
N PHE A 71 -4.98 5.35 1.43
CA PHE A 71 -5.50 5.04 0.12
C PHE A 71 -7.03 4.91 0.18
N GLY A 72 -7.69 5.19 -0.94
CA GLY A 72 -9.13 5.05 -1.08
C GLY A 72 -9.49 3.93 -2.04
N VAL A 73 -10.54 3.17 -1.72
CA VAL A 73 -11.19 2.24 -2.65
C VAL A 73 -12.66 2.61 -2.71
N GLU A 74 -13.14 2.94 -3.90
CA GLU A 74 -14.51 3.37 -4.15
C GLU A 74 -15.22 2.37 -5.07
N GLY A 75 -16.53 2.17 -4.84
CA GLY A 75 -17.35 1.28 -5.66
C GLY A 75 -17.14 -0.21 -5.41
N GLN A 76 -16.68 -0.58 -4.20
CA GLN A 76 -16.76 -1.95 -3.66
C GLN A 76 -18.21 -2.39 -3.42
#